data_AF-A0A3C1P3Y8-F1
#
_entry.id   AF-A0A3C1P3Y8-F1
#
_cell.length_a   1.000
_cell.length_b   1.000
_cell.length_c   1.000
_cell.angle_alpha   90.00
_cell.angle_beta   90.00
_cell.angle_gamma   90.00
#
_symmetry.space_group_name_H-M   'P 1'
#
loop_
_entity.id
_entity.type
_entity.pdbx_description
1 polymer ?
#
loop_
_entity_poly.entity_id
_entity_poly.type
_entity_poly.pdbx_seq_one_letter_code
_entity_poly.pdbx_strand_id
1 'polypeptide(L)'
;ERILGHGRYLTLYVLSALGGGVASYVFSDLRTVSVGASGAIFGLMGALIVAGRRLRYDITQVVILLAINVAIGFFSPGVDWRAHFGGLVIGALVAAIFVLPARHHRALVQGLGLAGVVLLLAALAAWRTAQINELLAPLGQITL
;
A
#
# COMPACT_ATOMS: atom_id res chain seq x y z
N GLU A 1 10.53 -0.80 13.14
CA GLU A 1 10.04 -1.09 14.51
C GLU A 1 10.63 -0.17 15.58
N ARG A 2 11.96 -0.14 15.80
CA ARG A 2 12.61 0.67 16.85
C ARG A 2 12.21 2.17 16.86
N ILE A 3 11.94 2.75 15.69
CA ILE A 3 11.54 4.15 15.54
C ILE A 3 10.03 4.37 15.83
N LEU A 4 9.18 3.41 15.45
CA LEU A 4 7.72 3.57 15.48
C LEU A 4 7.04 2.90 16.68
N GLY A 5 7.70 1.91 17.30
CA GLY A 5 7.10 0.96 18.22
C GLY A 5 6.29 -0.13 17.49
N HIS A 6 6.01 -1.23 18.19
CA HIS A 6 5.37 -2.42 17.62
C HIS A 6 4.00 -2.13 16.99
N GLY A 7 3.10 -1.42 17.68
CA GLY A 7 1.74 -1.17 17.19
C GLY A 7 1.68 -0.33 15.91
N ARG A 8 2.47 0.75 15.81
CA ARG A 8 2.54 1.58 14.60
C ARG A 8 3.24 0.85 13.46
N TYR A 9 4.26 0.04 13.76
CA TYR A 9 4.90 -0.81 12.77
C TYR A 9 3.93 -1.83 12.18
N LEU A 10 3.15 -2.52 13.02
CA LEU A 10 2.13 -3.47 12.59
C LEU A 10 1.06 -2.78 11.74
N THR A 11 0.54 -1.63 12.20
CA THR A 11 -0.46 -0.85 11.46
C THR A 11 0.07 -0.47 10.08
N LEU A 12 1.30 0.02 10.01
CA LEU A 12 1.93 0.37 8.74
C LEU A 12 2.10 -0.84 7.83
N TYR A 13 2.56 -1.97 8.36
CA TYR A 13 2.74 -3.19 7.59
C TYR A 13 1.41 -3.69 7.00
N VAL A 14 0.36 -3.77 7.83
CA VAL A 14 -0.96 -4.24 7.40
C VAL A 14 -1.60 -3.30 6.38
N LEU A 15 -1.57 -1.99 6.62
CA LEU A 15 -2.12 -1.02 5.67
C LEU A 15 -1.33 -1.00 4.36
N SER A 16 0.00 -1.22 4.40
CA SER A 16 0.80 -1.35 3.17
C SER A 16 0.43 -2.62 2.40
N ALA A 17 0.21 -3.74 3.09
CA ALA A 17 -0.27 -4.97 2.47
C ALA A 17 -1.63 -4.78 1.79
N LEU A 18 -2.59 -4.16 2.50
CA LEU A 18 -3.91 -3.84 1.97
C LEU A 18 -3.84 -2.85 0.80
N GLY A 19 -2.99 -1.83 0.91
CA GLY A 19 -2.72 -0.87 -0.17
C GLY A 19 -2.22 -1.53 -1.44
N GLY A 20 -1.28 -2.47 -1.32
CA GLY A 20 -0.81 -3.28 -2.43
C GLY A 20 -1.92 -4.16 -3.02
N GLY A 21 -2.64 -4.89 -2.17
CA GLY A 21 -3.73 -5.76 -2.61
C GLY A 21 -4.84 -4.99 -3.35
N VAL A 22 -5.26 -3.84 -2.82
CA VAL A 22 -6.27 -2.98 -3.44
C VAL A 22 -5.77 -2.40 -4.76
N ALA A 23 -4.51 -1.93 -4.82
CA ALA A 23 -3.95 -1.43 -6.08
C ALA A 23 -3.91 -2.51 -7.16
N SER A 24 -3.50 -3.72 -6.81
CA SER A 24 -3.58 -4.86 -7.73
C SER A 24 -5.01 -5.13 -8.18
N TYR A 25 -5.95 -5.25 -7.23
CA TYR A 25 -7.35 -5.56 -7.52
C TYR A 25 -8.00 -4.55 -8.48
N VAL A 26 -7.66 -3.27 -8.31
CA VAL A 26 -8.19 -2.18 -9.12
C VAL A 26 -7.56 -2.14 -10.51
N PHE A 27 -6.24 -2.29 -10.61
CA PHE A 27 -5.48 -1.99 -11.84
C PHE A 27 -5.03 -3.21 -12.64
N SER A 28 -5.26 -4.42 -12.13
CA SER A 28 -4.93 -5.66 -12.83
C SER A 28 -6.14 -6.24 -13.58
N ASP A 29 -5.84 -7.10 -14.55
CA ASP A 29 -6.84 -7.94 -15.20
C ASP A 29 -7.42 -8.96 -14.21
N LEU A 30 -8.65 -9.42 -14.44
CA LEU A 30 -9.35 -10.36 -13.56
C LEU A 30 -8.66 -11.70 -13.37
N ARG A 31 -7.77 -12.05 -14.31
CA ARG A 31 -6.98 -13.31 -14.28
C ARG A 31 -5.63 -13.14 -13.58
N THR A 32 -5.25 -11.93 -13.21
CA THR A 32 -3.98 -11.67 -12.52
C THR A 32 -4.06 -12.20 -11.10
N VAL A 33 -3.18 -13.14 -10.76
CA VAL A 33 -3.01 -13.64 -9.41
C VAL A 33 -1.98 -12.76 -8.69
N SER A 34 -2.41 -12.08 -7.64
CA SER A 34 -1.53 -11.28 -6.78
C SER A 34 -1.51 -11.89 -5.39
N VAL A 35 -0.37 -12.49 -5.02
CA VAL A 35 -0.17 -13.12 -3.72
C VAL A 35 1.23 -12.82 -3.24
N GLY A 36 1.36 -12.37 -2.00
CA GLY A 36 2.65 -12.24 -1.33
C GLY A 36 2.73 -11.09 -0.33
N ALA A 37 3.72 -11.19 0.55
CA ALA A 37 4.03 -10.16 1.54
C ALA A 37 4.80 -8.95 0.96
N SER A 38 5.27 -9.04 -0.28
CA SER A 38 6.19 -8.08 -0.90
C SER A 38 5.60 -6.67 -1.02
N GLY A 39 4.29 -6.53 -1.24
CA GLY A 39 3.63 -5.21 -1.19
C GLY A 39 3.82 -4.50 0.15
N ALA A 40 3.73 -5.24 1.26
CA ALA A 40 4.01 -4.69 2.60
C ALA A 40 5.48 -4.27 2.76
N ILE A 41 6.41 -5.05 2.19
CA ILE A 41 7.85 -4.74 2.21
C ILE A 41 8.15 -3.46 1.43
N PHE A 42 7.54 -3.26 0.26
CA PHE A 42 7.65 -2.00 -0.48
C PHE A 42 7.10 -0.83 0.33
N GLY A 43 5.99 -1.02 1.04
CA GLY A 43 5.48 0.00 1.97
C GLY A 43 6.44 0.32 3.11
N LEU A 44 7.14 -0.68 3.65
CA LEU A 44 8.21 -0.45 4.62
C LEU A 44 9.38 0.35 4.04
N MET A 45 9.77 0.10 2.77
CA MET A 45 10.80 0.91 2.10
C MET A 45 10.34 2.36 1.93
N GLY A 46 9.09 2.59 1.50
CA GLY A 46 8.49 3.93 1.42
C GLY A 46 8.46 4.63 2.78
N ALA A 47 8.11 3.90 3.83
CA ALA A 47 8.11 4.40 5.19
C ALA A 47 9.51 4.79 5.68
N LEU A 48 10.52 3.97 5.39
CA LEU A 48 11.92 4.26 5.71
C LEU A 48 12.43 5.50 4.98
N ILE A 49 12.02 5.69 3.73
CA ILE A 49 12.37 6.90 2.96
C ILE A 49 11.77 8.15 3.62
N VAL A 50 10.48 8.12 4.00
CA VAL A 50 9.81 9.26 4.64
C VAL A 50 10.40 9.56 6.01
N ALA A 51 10.50 8.54 6.88
CA ALA A 51 11.02 8.69 8.23
C ALA A 51 12.52 9.05 8.22
N GLY A 52 13.30 8.39 7.36
CA GLY A 52 14.73 8.62 7.21
C GLY A 52 15.04 10.05 6.76
N ARG A 53 14.30 10.59 5.77
CA ARG A 53 14.44 12.01 5.38
C ARG A 53 14.12 12.97 6.51
N ARG A 54 13.06 12.70 7.27
CA ARG A 54 12.68 13.54 8.41
C ARG A 54 13.74 13.51 9.53
N LEU A 55 14.35 12.36 9.76
CA LEU A 55 15.39 12.14 10.78
C LEU A 55 16.81 12.42 10.27
N ARG A 56 16.98 12.79 9.00
CA ARG A 56 18.27 13.00 8.32
C ARG A 56 19.20 11.78 8.39
N TYR A 57 18.62 10.58 8.30
CA TYR A 57 19.39 9.35 8.13
C TYR A 57 19.81 9.15 6.67
N ASP A 58 20.92 8.44 6.48
CA ASP A 58 21.31 7.98 5.15
C ASP A 58 20.31 6.91 4.67
N ILE A 59 19.61 7.24 3.59
CA ILE A 59 18.61 6.38 2.95
C ILE A 59 19.09 5.83 1.60
N THR A 60 20.36 6.06 1.23
CA THR A 60 20.92 5.72 -0.08
C THR A 60 20.72 4.23 -0.40
N GLN A 61 21.06 3.36 0.56
CA GLN A 61 20.88 1.92 0.37
C GLN A 61 19.41 1.51 0.20
N VAL A 62 18.49 2.14 0.94
CA VAL A 62 17.05 1.87 0.82
C VAL A 62 16.54 2.29 -0.56
N VAL A 63 16.98 3.45 -1.06
CA VAL A 63 16.59 3.97 -2.38
C VAL A 63 17.17 3.11 -3.50
N ILE A 64 18.43 2.70 -3.40
CA ILE A 64 19.05 1.78 -4.39
C ILE A 64 18.31 0.45 -4.41
N LEU A 65 18.06 -0.15 -3.24
CA LEU A 65 17.35 -1.42 -3.15
C LEU A 65 15.94 -1.30 -3.70
N LEU A 66 15.23 -0.22 -3.40
CA LEU A 66 13.91 0.05 -3.94
C LEU A 66 13.95 0.17 -5.46
N ALA A 67 14.90 0.92 -6.02
CA ALA A 67 15.04 1.09 -7.47
C ALA A 67 15.28 -0.24 -8.18
N ILE A 68 16.15 -1.10 -7.63
CA ILE A 68 16.41 -2.45 -8.15
C ILE A 68 15.13 -3.30 -8.09
N ASN A 69 14.43 -3.31 -6.96
CA ASN A 69 13.21 -4.11 -6.82
C ASN A 69 12.07 -3.60 -7.72
N VAL A 70 11.96 -2.29 -7.93
CA VAL A 70 11.00 -1.72 -8.91
C VAL A 70 11.35 -2.17 -10.32
N ALA A 71 12.63 -2.12 -10.72
CA ALA A 71 13.06 -2.59 -12.03
C ALA A 71 12.74 -4.09 -12.21
N ILE A 72 13.12 -4.93 -11.23
CA ILE A 72 12.80 -6.36 -11.26
C ILE A 72 11.29 -6.57 -11.38
N GLY A 73 10.47 -5.88 -10.57
CA GLY A 73 9.02 -6.05 -10.59
C GLY A 73 8.38 -5.63 -11.92
N PHE A 74 8.94 -4.64 -12.61
CA PHE A 74 8.42 -4.19 -13.90
C PHE A 74 8.78 -5.14 -15.05
N PHE A 75 9.95 -5.79 -14.99
CA PHE A 75 10.46 -6.63 -16.08
C PHE A 75 10.26 -8.14 -15.86
N SER A 76 9.93 -8.59 -14.66
CA SER A 76 9.79 -10.01 -14.33
C SER A 76 8.35 -10.50 -14.53
N PRO A 77 8.11 -11.46 -15.44
CA PRO A 77 6.80 -12.09 -15.58
C PRO A 77 6.35 -12.76 -14.29
N GLY A 78 5.08 -12.59 -13.92
CA GLY A 78 4.53 -13.14 -12.68
C GLY A 78 4.77 -12.27 -11.44
N VAL A 79 5.50 -11.15 -11.56
CA VAL A 79 5.58 -10.15 -10.50
C VAL A 79 4.52 -9.09 -10.69
N ASP A 80 3.71 -8.90 -9.66
CA ASP A 80 2.69 -7.85 -9.66
C ASP A 80 3.27 -6.51 -9.18
N TRP A 81 3.78 -5.73 -10.13
CA TRP A 81 4.32 -4.40 -9.85
C TRP A 81 3.26 -3.42 -9.30
N ARG A 82 1.97 -3.64 -9.58
CA ARG A 82 0.87 -2.77 -9.10
C ARG A 82 0.72 -2.95 -7.59
N ALA A 83 0.83 -4.18 -7.10
CA ALA A 83 0.85 -4.46 -5.67
C ALA A 83 2.05 -3.83 -4.96
N HIS A 84 3.23 -3.87 -5.57
CA HIS A 84 4.43 -3.22 -5.03
C HIS A 84 4.29 -1.70 -4.97
N PHE A 85 3.80 -1.10 -6.04
CA PHE A 85 3.60 0.34 -6.12
C PHE A 85 2.53 0.83 -5.14
N GLY A 86 1.38 0.14 -5.06
CA GLY A 86 0.33 0.45 -4.09
C GLY A 86 0.82 0.36 -2.65
N GLY A 87 1.58 -0.70 -2.33
CA GLY A 87 2.20 -0.87 -1.03
C GLY A 87 3.18 0.25 -0.69
N LEU A 88 4.06 0.61 -1.63
CA LEU A 88 5.02 1.72 -1.48
C LEU A 88 4.32 3.05 -1.15
N VAL A 89 3.28 3.40 -1.92
CA VAL A 89 2.54 4.66 -1.76
C VAL A 89 1.81 4.71 -0.42
N ILE A 90 1.08 3.64 -0.07
CA ILE A 90 0.33 3.60 1.19
C ILE A 90 1.28 3.57 2.39
N GLY A 91 2.38 2.81 2.33
CA GLY A 91 3.38 2.77 3.40
C GLY A 91 4.05 4.13 3.63
N ALA A 92 4.42 4.84 2.56
CA ALA A 92 4.95 6.19 2.64
C ALA A 92 3.93 7.18 3.24
N LEU A 93 2.67 7.12 2.83
CA LEU A 93 1.58 7.95 3.36
C LEU A 93 1.35 7.68 4.86
N VAL A 94 1.25 6.42 5.27
CA VAL A 94 1.07 6.04 6.67
C VAL A 94 2.26 6.47 7.52
N ALA A 95 3.50 6.36 7.02
CA ALA A 95 4.67 6.89 7.70
C ALA A 95 4.61 8.41 7.86
N ALA A 96 4.18 9.13 6.82
CA ALA A 96 3.99 10.58 6.87
C ALA A 96 2.97 10.97 7.95
N ILE A 97 1.85 10.26 8.02
CA ILE A 97 0.82 10.42 9.07
C ILE A 97 1.41 10.20 10.47
N PHE A 98 2.31 9.24 10.65
CA PHE A 98 2.91 8.98 11.96
C PHE A 98 3.99 9.96 12.39
N VAL A 99 4.74 10.52 11.44
CA VAL A 99 6.02 11.19 11.70
C VAL A 99 5.97 12.71 11.49
N LEU A 100 5.10 13.21 10.62
CA LEU A 100 5.04 14.64 10.28
C LEU A 100 4.18 15.53 11.22
N PRO A 101 3.07 15.06 11.83
CA PRO A 101 2.18 15.95 12.59
C PRO A 101 2.84 16.62 13.80
N ALA A 102 2.43 17.86 14.08
CA ALA A 102 2.84 18.60 15.28
C ALA A 102 2.31 17.94 16.57
N ARG A 103 3.08 18.04 17.66
CA ARG A 103 2.78 17.35 18.94
C ARG A 103 1.38 17.62 19.46
N HIS A 104 0.90 18.86 19.36
CA HIS A 104 -0.39 19.29 19.91
C HIS A 104 -1.62 18.66 19.20
N HIS A 105 -1.50 18.30 17.91
CA HIS A 105 -2.60 17.71 17.13
C HIS A 105 -2.33 16.26 16.70
N ARG A 106 -1.28 15.64 17.27
CA ARG A 106 -0.74 14.37 16.78
C ARG A 106 -1.77 13.24 16.78
N ALA A 107 -2.50 13.07 17.88
CA ALA A 107 -3.46 11.97 18.01
C ALA A 107 -4.61 12.11 16.99
N LEU A 108 -5.16 13.32 16.85
CA LEU A 108 -6.25 13.60 15.93
C LEU A 108 -5.83 13.41 14.47
N VAL A 109 -4.68 13.97 14.06
CA VAL A 109 -4.19 13.81 12.68
C VAL A 109 -3.86 12.35 12.38
N GLN A 110 -3.30 11.61 13.33
CA GLN A 110 -3.04 10.18 13.17
C GLN A 110 -4.34 9.38 13.04
N GLY A 111 -5.31 9.62 13.92
CA GLY A 111 -6.62 8.95 13.88
C GLY A 111 -7.36 9.21 12.58
N LEU A 112 -7.54 10.49 12.22
CA LEU A 112 -8.25 10.88 10.99
C LEU A 112 -7.48 10.45 9.74
N GLY A 113 -6.15 10.55 9.73
CA GLY A 113 -5.33 10.12 8.61
C GLY A 113 -5.44 8.62 8.35
N LEU A 114 -5.32 7.80 9.39
CA LEU A 114 -5.46 6.34 9.26
C LEU A 114 -6.89 5.95 8.87
N ALA A 115 -7.90 6.57 9.48
CA ALA A 115 -9.29 6.34 9.09
C ALA A 115 -9.53 6.70 7.62
N GLY A 116 -9.00 7.84 7.16
CA GLY A 116 -9.06 8.26 5.76
C GLY A 116 -8.41 7.26 4.80
N VAL A 117 -7.24 6.70 5.16
CA VAL A 117 -6.59 5.64 4.37
C VAL A 117 -7.46 4.39 4.30
N VAL A 118 -8.00 3.93 5.43
CA VAL A 118 -8.86 2.73 5.45
C VAL A 118 -10.13 2.94 4.63
N LEU A 119 -10.79 4.09 4.79
CA LEU A 119 -12.00 4.42 4.04
C LEU A 119 -11.73 4.53 2.54
N LEU A 120 -10.61 5.12 2.14
CA LEU A 120 -10.21 5.20 0.74
C LEU A 120 -10.00 3.80 0.15
N LEU A 121 -9.25 2.94 0.84
CA LEU A 121 -8.99 1.57 0.39
C LEU A 121 -10.29 0.75 0.29
N ALA A 122 -11.18 0.88 1.27
CA ALA A 122 -12.49 0.23 1.24
C ALA A 122 -13.37 0.73 0.10
N ALA A 123 -13.40 2.05 -0.15
CA ALA A 123 -14.18 2.64 -1.23
C ALA A 123 -13.67 2.19 -2.61
N LEU A 124 -12.35 2.16 -2.82
CA LEU A 124 -11.74 1.67 -4.06
C LEU A 124 -12.04 0.19 -4.30
N ALA A 125 -11.95 -0.63 -3.25
CA ALA A 125 -12.29 -2.05 -3.33
C ALA A 125 -13.77 -2.23 -3.68
N ALA A 126 -14.68 -1.55 -2.98
CA ALA A 126 -16.12 -1.63 -3.23
C ALA A 126 -16.49 -1.15 -4.63
N TRP A 127 -15.89 -0.05 -5.09
CA TRP A 127 -16.07 0.47 -6.45
C TRP A 127 -15.65 -0.56 -7.50
N ARG A 128 -14.47 -1.16 -7.34
CA ARG A 128 -13.99 -2.19 -8.26
C ARG A 128 -14.86 -3.44 -8.24
N THR A 129 -15.33 -3.87 -7.07
CA THR A 129 -16.24 -5.01 -6.94
C THR A 129 -17.57 -4.75 -7.65
N ALA A 130 -18.14 -3.54 -7.52
CA ALA A 130 -19.36 -3.16 -8.23
C ALA A 130 -19.19 -3.26 -9.76
N GLN A 131 -18.08 -2.74 -10.30
CA GLN A 131 -17.77 -2.85 -11.73
C GLN A 131 -17.66 -4.30 -12.21
N ILE A 132 -17.03 -5.16 -11.41
CA ILE A 132 -16.87 -6.58 -11.76
C ILE A 132 -18.24 -7.28 -11.76
N ASN A 133 -19.11 -6.97 -10.80
CA ASN A 133 -20.45 -7.53 -10.76
C ASN A 133 -21.30 -7.12 -11.97
N GLU A 134 -21.21 -5.86 -12.40
CA GLU A 134 -21.88 -5.38 -13.62
C GLU A 134 -21.39 -6.12 -14.87
N LEU A 135 -20.08 -6.36 -14.97
CA LEU A 135 -19.49 -7.10 -16.09
C LEU A 135 -19.94 -8.57 -16.13
N LEU A 136 -20.16 -9.18 -14.97
CA LEU A 136 -20.55 -10.60 -14.85
C LEU A 136 -22.08 -10.81 -14.87
N ALA A 137 -22.88 -9.77 -14.67
CA ALA A 137 -24.35 -9.86 -14.62
C ALA A 137 -24.98 -10.56 -15.84
N PRO A 138 -24.54 -10.32 -17.09
CA PRO A 138 -25.08 -11.03 -18.26
C PRO A 138 -24.79 -12.54 -18.26
N LEU A 139 -23.67 -12.98 -17.66
CA LEU A 139 -23.30 -14.39 -17.61
C LEU A 139 -24.20 -15.18 -16.65
N GLY A 140 -24.69 -14.53 -15.58
CA GLY A 140 -25.62 -15.15 -14.62
C GLY A 140 -27.04 -15.34 -15.16
N GLN A 141 -27.41 -14.68 -16.26
CA GLN A 141 -28.71 -14.85 -16.91
C GLN A 141 -28.73 -15.98 -17.96
N ILE A 142 -27.56 -16.45 -18.40
CA ILE A 142 -27.42 -17.48 -19.45
C ILE A 142 -27.32 -18.90 -18.85
N THR A 143 -27.07 -19.00 -17.54
CA THR A 143 -26.92 -20.27 -16.80
C THR A 143 -28.17 -20.72 -16.04
N LEU A 144 -29.31 -20.03 -16.21
CA LEU A 144 -30.62 -20.38 -15.66
C LEU A 144 -31.62 -20.73 -16.75
#